data_AF-A0A535AG64-F1
#
_entry.id   AF-A0A535AG64-F1
#
_cell.length_a   1.000
_cell.length_b   1.000
_cell.length_c   1.000
_cell.angle_alpha   90.00
_cell.angle_beta   90.00
_cell.angle_gamma   90.00
#
_symmetry.space_group_name_H-M   'P 1'
#
loop_
_entity.id
_entity.type
_entity.pdbx_description
1 polymer ?
#
loop_
_entity_poly.entity_id
_entity_poly.type
_entity_poly.pdbx_seq_one_letter_code
_entity_poly.pdbx_strand_id
1 'polypeptide(L)'
;MSTPVIIEAAINGVTAPERNPAVPRSPAEIAADAVRCLAAGAAIVHSHNAEFALDGARAAELYLEAWRPVLRERPDAIFYPTAGAGATIAERYAHEVLLAEAGVLRMGLVDPGSVNLGGADEHGLPLPIDYVYVNSYRDILYEVELCARYRLGPSISIFEPGFLRVALAFQRARRLPRGALVKLYFGGDEGYLGGTGVTFGLPPTA
;
A
#
# COMPACT_ATOMS: atom_id res chain seq x y z
N MET A 1 -27.91 -16.07 0.11
CA MET A 1 -26.94 -15.37 0.98
C MET A 1 -26.30 -14.28 0.15
N SER A 2 -26.24 -13.04 0.64
CA SER A 2 -25.52 -11.95 -0.03
C SER A 2 -24.03 -12.25 -0.04
N THR A 3 -23.34 -11.92 -1.14
CA THR A 3 -21.88 -12.00 -1.22
C THR A 3 -21.25 -11.12 -0.13
N PRO A 4 -20.36 -11.64 0.73
CA PRO A 4 -19.67 -10.82 1.73
C PRO A 4 -18.85 -9.70 1.08
N VAL A 5 -18.74 -8.56 1.77
CA VAL A 5 -17.94 -7.42 1.35
C VAL A 5 -16.62 -7.42 2.12
N ILE A 6 -15.51 -7.23 1.41
CA ILE A 6 -14.19 -7.03 2.02
C ILE A 6 -14.00 -5.53 2.27
N ILE A 7 -13.71 -5.16 3.50
CA ILE A 7 -13.39 -3.78 3.89
C ILE A 7 -11.90 -3.72 4.23
N GLU A 8 -11.17 -2.85 3.55
CA GLU A 8 -9.79 -2.51 3.85
C GLU A 8 -9.74 -1.11 4.50
N ALA A 9 -9.04 -0.99 5.62
CA ALA A 9 -8.76 0.29 6.26
C ALA A 9 -7.30 0.70 6.00
N ALA A 10 -7.10 1.70 5.15
CA ALA A 10 -5.82 2.39 5.01
C ALA A 10 -5.75 3.53 6.03
N ILE A 11 -5.07 3.29 7.16
CA ILE A 11 -5.28 4.10 8.38
C ILE A 11 -4.41 5.36 8.46
N ASN A 12 -3.37 5.50 7.65
CA ASN A 12 -2.52 6.69 7.65
C ASN A 12 -2.07 7.15 6.26
N GLY A 13 -1.24 6.36 5.57
CA GLY A 13 -0.57 6.79 4.34
C GLY A 13 0.43 7.91 4.60
N VAL A 14 0.42 8.90 3.72
CA VAL A 14 1.25 10.13 3.80
C VAL A 14 0.52 11.30 4.47
N THR A 15 -0.62 11.04 5.13
CA THR A 15 -1.45 12.07 5.76
C THR A 15 -0.70 12.78 6.89
N ALA A 16 -0.58 14.10 6.80
CA ALA A 16 0.05 14.93 7.82
C ALA A 16 -0.91 15.24 9.00
N PRO A 17 -0.41 15.40 10.24
CA PRO A 17 -1.23 15.77 11.41
C PRO A 17 -2.03 17.06 11.22
N GLU A 18 -1.51 18.00 10.44
CA GLU A 18 -2.18 19.27 10.13
C GLU A 18 -3.45 19.04 9.30
N ARG A 19 -3.47 17.98 8.47
CA ARG A 19 -4.65 17.55 7.71
C ARG A 19 -5.59 16.70 8.56
N ASN A 20 -5.05 15.81 9.40
CA ASN A 20 -5.82 14.99 10.32
C ASN A 20 -5.05 14.78 11.63
N PRO A 21 -5.43 15.46 12.73
CA PRO A 21 -4.76 15.31 14.02
C PRO A 21 -4.87 13.90 14.62
N ALA A 22 -5.82 13.08 14.16
CA ALA A 22 -6.01 11.71 14.63
C ALA A 22 -5.21 10.66 13.84
N VAL A 23 -4.40 11.05 12.85
CA VAL A 23 -3.61 10.11 12.05
C VAL A 23 -2.61 9.33 12.92
N PRO A 24 -2.61 7.98 12.92
CA PRO A 24 -1.67 7.20 13.71
C PRO A 24 -0.27 7.22 13.07
N ARG A 25 0.77 7.47 13.87
CA ARG A 25 2.16 7.59 13.37
C ARG A 25 3.13 6.64 14.05
N SER A 26 3.09 6.57 15.38
CA SER A 26 3.93 5.64 16.14
C SER A 26 3.41 4.20 16.02
N PRO A 27 4.27 3.18 16.21
CA PRO A 27 3.83 1.79 16.21
C PRO A 27 2.68 1.50 17.17
N ALA A 28 2.68 2.14 18.35
CA ALA A 28 1.61 1.98 19.34
C ALA A 28 0.27 2.58 18.88
N GLU A 29 0.30 3.75 18.24
CA GLU A 29 -0.90 4.36 17.66
C GLU A 29 -1.44 3.54 16.49
N ILE A 30 -0.56 3.05 15.61
CA ILE A 30 -0.91 2.18 14.48
C ILE A 30 -1.56 0.89 15.00
N ALA A 31 -1.00 0.26 16.03
CA ALA A 31 -1.57 -0.94 16.65
C ALA A 31 -2.97 -0.67 17.22
N ALA A 32 -3.12 0.43 17.98
CA ALA A 32 -4.39 0.79 18.60
C ALA A 32 -5.47 1.11 17.56
N ASP A 33 -5.12 1.80 16.47
CA ASP A 33 -6.06 2.13 15.41
C ASP A 33 -6.42 0.89 14.56
N ALA A 34 -5.46 0.02 14.28
CA ALA A 34 -5.71 -1.26 13.63
C ALA A 34 -6.72 -2.11 14.41
N VAL A 35 -6.59 -2.21 15.74
CA VAL A 35 -7.56 -2.92 16.59
C VAL A 35 -8.96 -2.30 16.47
N ARG A 36 -9.07 -0.97 16.49
CA ARG A 36 -10.35 -0.27 16.31
C ARG A 36 -10.98 -0.55 14.94
N CYS A 37 -10.19 -0.47 13.86
CA CYS A 37 -10.67 -0.76 12.51
C CYS A 37 -11.15 -2.21 12.37
N LEU A 38 -10.38 -3.17 12.89
CA LEU A 38 -10.74 -4.59 12.87
C LEU A 38 -12.00 -4.86 13.71
N ALA A 39 -12.17 -4.18 14.85
CA ALA A 39 -13.39 -4.28 15.67
C ALA A 39 -14.61 -3.64 14.99
N ALA A 40 -14.40 -2.61 14.16
CA ALA A 40 -15.44 -1.97 13.36
C ALA A 40 -15.83 -2.77 12.09
N GLY A 41 -15.13 -3.87 11.79
CA GLY A 41 -15.46 -4.78 10.69
C GLY A 41 -14.51 -4.73 9.49
N ALA A 42 -13.38 -4.02 9.57
CA ALA A 42 -12.32 -4.17 8.57
C ALA A 42 -11.77 -5.60 8.58
N ALA A 43 -11.53 -6.16 7.40
CA ALA A 43 -10.85 -7.44 7.22
C ALA A 43 -9.34 -7.26 6.99
N ILE A 44 -8.96 -6.13 6.40
CA ILE A 44 -7.58 -5.78 6.03
C ILE A 44 -7.25 -4.43 6.66
N VAL A 45 -6.04 -4.30 7.20
CA VAL A 45 -5.49 -3.01 7.63
C VAL A 45 -4.19 -2.76 6.87
N HIS A 46 -4.12 -1.61 6.20
CA HIS A 46 -2.94 -1.11 5.54
C HIS A 46 -2.39 0.10 6.29
N SER A 47 -1.07 0.12 6.51
CA SER A 47 -0.40 1.19 7.23
C SER A 47 0.99 1.44 6.65
N HIS A 48 1.46 2.66 6.83
CA HIS A 48 2.82 3.10 6.55
C HIS A 48 3.55 3.33 7.88
N ASN A 49 4.86 3.08 7.89
CA ASN A 49 5.72 3.67 8.90
C ASN A 49 5.76 5.20 8.70
N ALA A 50 5.79 5.95 9.81
CA ALA A 50 5.84 7.42 9.73
C ALA A 50 7.15 7.96 9.12
N GLU A 51 8.23 7.18 9.22
CA GLU A 51 9.52 7.45 8.60
C GLU A 51 9.61 6.69 7.26
N PHE A 52 9.76 7.44 6.15
CA PHE A 52 9.75 6.86 4.80
C PHE A 52 11.13 6.40 4.31
N ALA A 53 12.20 7.06 4.75
CA ALA A 53 13.57 6.80 4.30
C ALA A 53 14.33 5.82 5.20
N LEU A 54 13.67 4.70 5.54
CA LEU A 54 14.25 3.64 6.34
C LEU A 54 14.84 2.54 5.47
N ASP A 55 15.93 1.93 5.92
CA ASP A 55 16.35 0.64 5.37
C ASP A 55 15.32 -0.46 5.71
N GLY A 56 15.42 -1.58 5.00
CA GLY A 56 14.46 -2.67 5.13
C GLY A 56 14.42 -3.29 6.54
N ALA A 57 15.55 -3.36 7.24
CA ALA A 57 15.60 -3.97 8.58
C ALA A 57 14.87 -3.08 9.58
N ARG A 58 15.18 -1.77 9.60
CA ARG A 58 14.53 -0.83 10.50
C ARG A 58 13.05 -0.66 10.18
N ALA A 59 12.68 -0.62 8.90
CA ALA A 59 11.27 -0.59 8.50
C ALA A 59 10.51 -1.84 8.98
N ALA A 60 11.09 -3.03 8.84
CA ALA A 60 10.48 -4.27 9.32
C ALA A 60 10.32 -4.28 10.85
N GLU A 61 11.30 -3.79 11.62
CA GLU A 61 11.20 -3.67 13.07
C GLU A 61 9.98 -2.87 13.51
N LEU A 62 9.76 -1.70 12.91
CA LEU A 62 8.63 -0.83 13.25
C LEU A 62 7.28 -1.47 12.90
N TYR A 63 7.18 -2.13 11.74
CA TYR A 63 5.97 -2.90 11.39
C TYR A 63 5.73 -4.05 12.37
N LEU A 64 6.78 -4.77 12.78
CA LEU A 64 6.66 -5.86 13.74
C LEU A 64 6.25 -5.34 15.14
N GLU A 65 6.76 -4.18 15.55
CA GLU A 65 6.36 -3.52 16.79
C GLU A 65 4.87 -3.17 16.79
N ALA A 66 4.37 -2.65 15.67
CA ALA A 66 2.96 -2.28 15.51
C ALA A 66 2.04 -3.52 15.40
N TRP A 67 2.40 -4.51 14.58
CA TRP A 67 1.45 -5.56 14.19
C TRP A 67 1.46 -6.78 15.10
N ARG A 68 2.58 -7.12 15.75
CA ARG A 68 2.63 -8.31 16.64
C ARG A 68 1.62 -8.23 17.80
N PRO A 69 1.44 -7.10 18.49
CA PRO A 69 0.38 -6.98 19.50
C PRO A 69 -0.99 -7.29 18.94
N VAL A 70 -1.33 -6.72 17.78
CA VAL A 70 -2.63 -6.94 17.12
C VAL A 70 -2.80 -8.40 16.72
N LEU A 71 -1.79 -9.03 16.13
CA LEU A 71 -1.83 -10.43 15.70
C LEU A 71 -1.91 -11.43 16.86
N ARG A 72 -1.47 -11.07 18.08
CA ARG A 72 -1.67 -11.93 19.26
C ARG A 72 -3.15 -11.99 19.66
N GLU A 73 -3.88 -10.90 19.48
CA GLU A 73 -5.32 -10.80 19.81
C GLU A 73 -6.21 -11.21 18.63
N ARG A 74 -5.77 -10.93 17.40
CA ARG A 74 -6.44 -11.19 16.13
C ARG A 74 -5.50 -11.89 15.14
N PRO A 75 -5.21 -13.20 15.32
CA PRO A 75 -4.31 -13.95 14.44
C PRO A 75 -4.77 -14.05 12.98
N ASP A 76 -6.05 -13.76 12.75
CA ASP A 76 -6.72 -13.71 11.45
C ASP A 76 -6.58 -12.35 10.73
N ALA A 77 -6.08 -11.32 11.41
CA ALA A 77 -5.92 -9.99 10.82
C ALA A 77 -4.96 -10.03 9.62
N ILE A 78 -5.35 -9.33 8.55
CA ILE A 78 -4.58 -9.24 7.32
C ILE A 78 -3.89 -7.87 7.28
N PHE A 79 -2.56 -7.90 7.27
CA PHE A 79 -1.70 -6.74 7.10
C PHE A 79 -0.85 -6.87 5.84
N TYR A 80 -0.49 -5.73 5.26
CA TYR A 80 0.59 -5.61 4.30
C TYR A 80 1.17 -4.17 4.35
N PRO A 81 2.50 -4.02 4.16
CA PRO A 81 3.16 -2.72 4.23
C PRO A 81 3.04 -1.97 2.90
N THR A 82 3.39 -0.69 2.91
CA THR A 82 3.76 0.02 1.67
C THR A 82 5.13 -0.44 1.16
N ALA A 83 5.47 -0.09 -0.09
CA ALA A 83 6.85 -0.14 -0.59
C ALA A 83 7.77 0.74 0.29
N GLY A 84 8.98 0.27 0.52
CA GLY A 84 10.01 0.96 1.30
C GLY A 84 10.91 1.85 0.43
N ALA A 85 11.98 2.35 1.03
CA ALA A 85 12.99 3.15 0.34
C ALA A 85 14.15 2.29 -0.19
N GLY A 86 14.79 2.74 -1.25
CA GLY A 86 15.92 2.04 -1.87
C GLY A 86 16.14 2.46 -3.32
N ALA A 87 17.36 2.25 -3.82
CA ALA A 87 17.70 2.48 -5.22
C ALA A 87 17.27 1.30 -6.12
N THR A 88 17.17 0.10 -5.54
CA THR A 88 16.76 -1.12 -6.22
C THR A 88 15.45 -1.67 -5.66
N ILE A 89 14.73 -2.48 -6.44
CA ILE A 89 13.51 -3.15 -5.95
C ILE A 89 13.79 -4.06 -4.75
N ALA A 90 14.95 -4.70 -4.71
CA ALA A 90 15.33 -5.57 -3.59
C ALA A 90 15.48 -4.78 -2.28
N GLU A 91 16.02 -3.56 -2.33
CA GLU A 91 16.09 -2.67 -1.17
C GLU A 91 14.70 -2.18 -0.77
N ARG A 92 13.90 -1.72 -1.74
CA ARG A 92 12.53 -1.23 -1.51
C ARG A 92 11.59 -2.29 -0.91
N TYR A 93 11.85 -3.58 -1.14
CA TYR A 93 11.04 -4.70 -0.63
C TYR A 93 11.75 -5.54 0.43
N ALA A 94 12.92 -5.11 0.91
CA ALA A 94 13.68 -5.85 1.91
C ALA A 94 12.90 -6.04 3.22
N HIS A 95 12.11 -5.05 3.64
CA HIS A 95 11.24 -5.19 4.81
C HIS A 95 10.12 -6.19 4.60
N GLU A 96 9.54 -6.26 3.40
CA GLU A 96 8.46 -7.21 3.09
C GLU A 96 8.96 -8.67 3.16
N VAL A 97 10.19 -8.92 2.69
CA VAL A 97 10.87 -10.22 2.84
C VAL A 97 10.98 -10.60 4.32
N LEU A 98 11.50 -9.69 5.16
CA LEU A 98 11.66 -9.92 6.60
C LEU A 98 10.32 -10.15 7.32
N LEU A 99 9.29 -9.41 6.94
CA LEU A 99 7.93 -9.54 7.48
C LEU A 99 7.28 -10.87 7.06
N ALA A 100 7.50 -11.31 5.81
CA ALA A 100 7.03 -12.60 5.33
C ALA A 100 7.72 -13.75 6.09
N GLU A 101 9.03 -13.68 6.29
CA GLU A 101 9.82 -14.66 7.05
C GLU A 101 9.43 -14.69 8.54
N ALA A 102 9.07 -13.55 9.10
CA ALA A 102 8.51 -13.46 10.45
C ALA A 102 7.07 -14.02 10.56
N GLY A 103 6.44 -14.40 9.44
CA GLY A 103 5.12 -15.02 9.41
C GLY A 103 3.95 -14.07 9.69
N VAL A 104 4.18 -12.76 9.65
CA VAL A 104 3.15 -11.74 9.94
C VAL A 104 2.36 -11.31 8.70
N LEU A 105 2.86 -11.59 7.49
CA LEU A 105 2.17 -11.25 6.25
C LEU A 105 1.18 -12.33 5.79
N ARG A 106 0.07 -11.86 5.23
CA ARG A 106 -0.88 -12.66 4.43
C ARG A 106 -1.06 -12.07 3.03
N MET A 107 -0.78 -10.78 2.90
CA MET A 107 -0.78 -10.05 1.64
C MET A 107 0.57 -9.38 1.42
N GLY A 108 0.88 -9.13 0.15
CA GLY A 108 2.03 -8.34 -0.29
C GLY A 108 1.59 -7.22 -1.22
N LEU A 109 2.46 -6.24 -1.47
CA LEU A 109 2.15 -5.11 -2.35
C LEU A 109 2.60 -5.37 -3.79
N VAL A 110 1.74 -5.05 -4.76
CA VAL A 110 2.09 -5.02 -6.19
C VAL A 110 1.60 -3.71 -6.80
N ASP A 111 2.51 -2.93 -7.34
CA ASP A 111 2.22 -1.67 -8.04
C ASP A 111 2.59 -1.81 -9.52
N PRO A 112 1.66 -2.24 -10.39
CA PRO A 112 1.97 -2.71 -11.74
C PRO A 112 2.20 -1.57 -12.75
N GLY A 113 2.91 -0.51 -12.37
CA GLY A 113 3.37 0.56 -13.25
C GLY A 113 4.01 1.75 -12.53
N SER A 114 4.38 2.75 -13.34
CA SER A 114 4.93 4.02 -12.86
C SER A 114 3.98 5.19 -13.10
N VAL A 115 3.96 6.16 -12.19
CA VAL A 115 3.11 7.36 -12.28
C VAL A 115 3.82 8.55 -11.64
N ASN A 116 3.53 9.77 -12.11
CA ASN A 116 3.99 10.99 -11.43
C ASN A 116 3.13 11.17 -10.17
N LEU A 117 3.77 11.25 -9.00
CA LEU A 117 3.11 11.59 -7.75
C LEU A 117 3.60 12.95 -7.29
N GLY A 118 2.68 13.86 -7.04
CA GLY A 118 3.03 15.22 -6.68
C GLY A 118 1.92 15.99 -6.02
N GLY A 119 2.17 17.28 -5.85
CA GLY A 119 1.20 18.26 -5.39
C GLY A 119 0.94 19.31 -6.47
N ALA A 120 -0.10 20.10 -6.22
CA ALA A 120 -0.44 21.24 -7.04
C ALA A 120 -0.09 22.56 -6.33
N ASP A 121 0.17 23.61 -7.10
CA ASP A 121 0.27 24.97 -6.59
C ASP A 121 -1.12 25.58 -6.30
N GLU A 122 -1.17 26.84 -5.88
CA GLU A 122 -2.42 27.56 -5.57
C GLU A 122 -3.37 27.72 -6.77
N HIS A 123 -2.89 27.47 -7.99
CA HIS A 123 -3.66 27.52 -9.23
C HIS A 123 -4.06 26.14 -9.76
N GLY A 124 -3.68 25.06 -9.06
CA GLY A 124 -3.94 23.69 -9.47
C GLY A 124 -2.95 23.13 -10.49
N LEU A 125 -1.84 23.83 -10.75
CA LEU A 125 -0.80 23.38 -11.68
C LEU A 125 0.22 22.48 -10.97
N PRO A 126 0.89 21.54 -11.69
CA PRO A 126 1.89 20.68 -11.08
C PRO A 126 3.04 21.49 -10.46
N LEU A 127 3.42 21.14 -9.22
CA LEU A 127 4.64 21.68 -8.61
C LEU A 127 5.88 21.26 -9.42
N PRO A 128 6.93 22.10 -9.48
CA PRO A 128 8.17 21.80 -10.21
C PRO A 128 9.04 20.80 -9.42
N ILE A 129 8.56 19.55 -9.31
CA ILE A 129 9.23 18.44 -8.62
C ILE A 129 9.56 17.32 -9.61
N ASP A 130 10.70 16.66 -9.41
CA ASP A 130 11.18 15.59 -10.30
C ASP A 130 10.76 14.18 -9.85
N TYR A 131 9.76 14.07 -8.97
CA TYR A 131 9.37 12.78 -8.40
C TYR A 131 8.46 11.98 -9.32
N VAL A 132 8.96 10.80 -9.73
CA VAL A 132 8.19 9.76 -10.39
C VAL A 132 8.16 8.55 -9.47
N TYR A 133 6.97 8.01 -9.20
CA TYR A 133 6.85 6.72 -8.53
C TYR A 133 7.14 5.62 -9.55
N VAL A 134 8.38 5.11 -9.54
CA VAL A 134 8.88 4.19 -10.56
C VAL A 134 8.69 2.74 -10.12
N ASN A 135 7.91 1.98 -10.90
CA ASN A 135 7.93 0.52 -10.90
C ASN A 135 8.09 0.05 -12.34
N SER A 136 9.34 -0.25 -12.69
CA SER A 136 9.68 -0.80 -14.01
C SER A 136 9.07 -2.20 -14.18
N TYR A 137 8.99 -2.72 -15.41
CA TYR A 137 8.54 -4.10 -15.60
C TYR A 137 9.38 -5.14 -14.83
N ARG A 138 10.66 -4.85 -14.58
CA ARG A 138 11.50 -5.71 -13.74
C ARG A 138 11.08 -5.68 -12.29
N ASP A 139 10.69 -4.52 -11.79
CA ASP A 139 10.17 -4.34 -10.43
C ASP A 139 8.85 -5.09 -10.28
N ILE A 140 7.93 -4.89 -11.21
CA ILE A 140 6.62 -5.56 -11.20
C ILE A 140 6.75 -7.09 -11.23
N LEU A 141 7.70 -7.62 -12.02
CA LEU A 141 7.99 -9.05 -12.03
C LEU A 141 8.50 -9.53 -10.66
N TYR A 142 9.40 -8.77 -10.03
CA TYR A 142 9.92 -9.07 -8.69
C TYR A 142 8.80 -9.09 -7.65
N GLU A 143 7.90 -8.10 -7.65
CA GLU A 143 6.77 -7.99 -6.71
C GLU A 143 5.83 -9.20 -6.80
N VAL A 144 5.46 -9.59 -8.03
CA VAL A 144 4.62 -10.76 -8.28
C VAL A 144 5.33 -12.05 -7.87
N GLU A 145 6.63 -12.18 -8.17
CA GLU A 145 7.44 -13.33 -7.78
C GLU A 145 7.63 -13.44 -6.27
N LEU A 146 7.76 -12.31 -5.57
CA LEU A 146 7.83 -12.27 -4.11
C LEU A 146 6.52 -12.78 -3.49
N CYS A 147 5.38 -12.27 -3.97
CA CYS A 147 4.07 -12.75 -3.53
C CYS A 147 3.90 -14.26 -3.80
N ALA A 148 4.32 -14.75 -4.97
CA ALA A 148 4.28 -16.17 -5.29
C ALA A 148 5.18 -17.02 -4.37
N ARG A 149 6.42 -16.56 -4.12
CA ARG A 149 7.41 -17.24 -3.28
C ARG A 149 6.91 -17.43 -1.84
N TYR A 150 6.36 -16.38 -1.24
CA TYR A 150 5.88 -16.40 0.14
C TYR A 150 4.39 -16.78 0.27
N ARG A 151 3.72 -17.07 -0.86
CA ARG A 151 2.28 -17.42 -0.93
C ARG A 151 1.39 -16.30 -0.36
N LEU A 152 1.72 -15.06 -0.67
CA LEU A 152 0.97 -13.88 -0.28
C LEU A 152 -0.09 -13.54 -1.33
N GLY A 153 -1.25 -13.08 -0.88
CA GLY A 153 -2.25 -12.47 -1.77
C GLY A 153 -1.81 -11.06 -2.18
N PRO A 154 -1.66 -10.76 -3.48
CA PRO A 154 -1.19 -9.44 -3.87
C PRO A 154 -2.32 -8.41 -3.71
N SER A 155 -2.05 -7.35 -2.95
CA SER A 155 -2.78 -6.09 -2.99
C SER A 155 -2.27 -5.30 -4.20
N ILE A 156 -3.07 -5.24 -5.25
CA ILE A 156 -2.67 -4.65 -6.54
C ILE A 156 -3.25 -3.24 -6.67
N SER A 157 -2.39 -2.23 -6.69
CA SER A 157 -2.81 -0.82 -6.76
C SER A 157 -2.92 -0.33 -8.20
N ILE A 158 -4.13 0.03 -8.65
CA ILE A 158 -4.36 0.58 -10.00
C ILE A 158 -4.53 2.09 -9.90
N PHE A 159 -3.44 2.83 -10.05
CA PHE A 159 -3.44 4.29 -10.14
C PHE A 159 -3.82 4.78 -11.55
N GLU A 160 -3.39 4.07 -12.59
CA GLU A 160 -3.60 4.43 -13.99
C GLU A 160 -4.15 3.25 -14.82
N PRO A 161 -4.88 3.48 -15.93
CA PRO A 161 -5.40 2.38 -16.77
C PRO A 161 -4.32 1.41 -17.29
N GLY A 162 -3.10 1.90 -17.48
CA GLY A 162 -1.95 1.07 -17.86
C GLY A 162 -1.63 -0.02 -16.82
N PHE A 163 -1.78 0.29 -15.53
CA PHE A 163 -1.51 -0.62 -14.42
C PHE A 163 -2.48 -1.81 -14.47
N LEU A 164 -3.76 -1.55 -14.78
CA LEU A 164 -4.76 -2.60 -14.92
C LEU A 164 -4.44 -3.54 -16.09
N ARG A 165 -3.94 -3.01 -17.21
CA ARG A 165 -3.55 -3.83 -18.36
C ARG A 165 -2.42 -4.80 -18.00
N VAL A 166 -1.46 -4.37 -17.19
CA VAL A 166 -0.36 -5.20 -16.70
C VAL A 166 -0.90 -6.28 -15.74
N ALA A 167 -1.72 -5.93 -14.76
CA ALA A 167 -2.36 -6.90 -13.87
C ALA A 167 -3.17 -7.97 -14.64
N LEU A 168 -3.95 -7.53 -15.65
CA LEU A 168 -4.71 -8.42 -16.52
C LEU A 168 -3.81 -9.32 -17.39
N ALA A 169 -2.59 -8.90 -17.74
CA ALA A 169 -1.64 -9.74 -18.45
C ALA A 169 -1.19 -10.92 -17.57
N PHE A 170 -0.88 -10.68 -16.28
CA PHE A 170 -0.59 -11.76 -15.34
C PHE A 170 -1.80 -12.68 -15.12
N GLN A 171 -3.01 -12.12 -15.08
CA GLN A 171 -4.22 -12.94 -14.95
C GLN A 171 -4.45 -13.83 -16.18
N ARG A 172 -4.39 -13.28 -17.40
CA ARG A 172 -4.50 -14.11 -18.62
C ARG A 172 -3.40 -15.18 -18.67
N ALA A 173 -2.23 -14.81 -18.15
CA ALA A 173 -1.09 -15.63 -17.80
C ALA A 173 -1.38 -16.87 -16.92
N ARG A 174 -2.43 -16.79 -16.09
CA ARG A 174 -2.62 -17.59 -14.87
C ARG A 174 -1.40 -17.53 -13.94
N ARG A 175 -0.75 -16.37 -13.90
CA ARG A 175 0.46 -16.09 -13.11
C ARG A 175 0.21 -15.15 -11.93
N LEU A 176 -1.00 -14.64 -11.74
CA LEU A 176 -1.35 -13.91 -10.52
C LEU A 176 -1.40 -14.89 -9.33
N PRO A 177 -0.71 -14.60 -8.22
CA PRO A 177 -0.83 -15.40 -7.00
C PRO A 177 -2.27 -15.43 -6.47
N ARG A 178 -2.61 -16.52 -5.78
CA ARG A 178 -3.94 -16.70 -5.17
C ARG A 178 -4.19 -15.63 -4.11
N GLY A 179 -5.43 -15.13 -4.03
CA GLY A 179 -5.80 -14.08 -3.08
C GLY A 179 -5.53 -12.66 -3.59
N ALA A 180 -5.32 -12.51 -4.91
CA ALA A 180 -5.16 -11.21 -5.54
C ALA A 180 -6.39 -10.32 -5.33
N LEU A 181 -6.16 -9.11 -4.83
CA LEU A 181 -7.14 -8.06 -4.66
C LEU A 181 -6.74 -6.89 -5.56
N VAL A 182 -7.53 -6.61 -6.59
CA VAL A 182 -7.32 -5.45 -7.48
C VAL A 182 -8.07 -4.26 -6.91
N LYS A 183 -7.36 -3.17 -6.64
CA LYS A 183 -7.91 -1.94 -6.08
C LYS A 183 -7.79 -0.83 -7.10
N LEU A 184 -8.92 -0.23 -7.45
CA LEU A 184 -8.98 0.93 -8.33
C LEU A 184 -8.82 2.18 -7.47
N TYR A 185 -7.70 2.89 -7.64
CA TYR A 185 -7.44 4.14 -6.95
C TYR A 185 -8.03 5.26 -7.80
N PHE A 186 -9.12 5.84 -7.31
CA PHE A 186 -9.73 7.00 -7.96
C PHE A 186 -9.04 8.29 -7.49
N GLY A 187 -8.78 9.17 -8.45
CA GLY A 187 -8.37 10.55 -8.19
C GLY A 187 -9.57 11.45 -7.98
N GLY A 188 -9.34 12.75 -7.90
CA GLY A 188 -10.39 13.76 -7.81
C GLY A 188 -9.77 15.15 -7.79
N ASP A 189 -10.57 16.16 -7.48
CA ASP A 189 -10.09 17.53 -7.39
C ASP A 189 -9.09 17.70 -6.24
N GLU A 190 -9.21 16.91 -5.17
CA GLU A 190 -8.26 16.93 -4.04
C GLU A 190 -7.03 16.07 -4.33
N GLY A 191 -5.86 16.68 -4.23
CA GLY A 191 -4.57 16.06 -4.48
C GLY A 191 -4.22 15.00 -3.43
N TYR A 192 -3.52 13.95 -3.88
CA TYR A 192 -3.04 12.87 -3.01
C TYR A 192 -2.19 13.39 -1.83
N LEU A 193 -1.29 14.34 -2.11
CA LEU A 193 -0.42 14.99 -1.12
C LEU A 193 -1.05 16.25 -0.46
N GLY A 194 -2.32 16.53 -0.76
CA GLY A 194 -3.00 17.77 -0.38
C GLY A 194 -3.01 18.82 -1.49
N GLY A 195 -3.79 19.89 -1.29
CA GLY A 195 -4.08 20.89 -2.31
C GLY A 195 -5.14 20.42 -3.32
N THR A 196 -5.52 21.30 -4.24
CA THR A 196 -6.52 21.01 -5.29
C THR A 196 -5.82 20.93 -6.64
N GLY A 197 -6.05 19.86 -7.42
CA GLY A 197 -5.50 19.68 -8.77
C GLY A 197 -4.78 18.35 -8.96
N VAL A 198 -3.57 18.41 -9.52
CA VAL A 198 -2.79 17.26 -10.03
C VAL A 198 -2.75 16.07 -9.06
N THR A 199 -3.26 14.94 -9.52
CA THR A 199 -3.18 13.63 -8.88
C THR A 199 -3.13 12.54 -9.96
N PHE A 200 -3.20 11.28 -9.56
CA PHE A 200 -3.34 10.14 -10.47
C PHE A 200 -4.81 9.86 -10.81
N GLY A 201 -5.04 9.12 -11.90
CA GLY A 201 -6.33 8.54 -12.19
C GLY A 201 -7.44 9.56 -12.46
N LEU A 202 -8.69 9.12 -12.30
CA LEU A 202 -9.89 9.90 -12.56
C LEU A 202 -10.87 9.79 -11.38
N PRO A 203 -11.79 10.75 -11.19
CA PRO A 203 -12.87 10.62 -10.22
C PRO A 203 -13.72 9.37 -10.48
N PRO A 204 -14.30 8.77 -9.43
CA PRO A 204 -15.22 7.67 -9.59
C PRO A 204 -16.50 8.22 -10.24
N THR A 205 -16.70 7.96 -11.53
CA THR A 205 -17.93 8.29 -12.23
C THR A 205 -18.87 7.10 -12.24
N ALA A 206 -20.16 7.35 -11.95
CA ALA A 206 -21.23 6.35 -11.97
C ALA A 206 -21.75 6.08 -13.39
#